data_AF-A0A7W1L1J7-F1
#
_entry.id   AF-A0A7W1L1J7-F1
#
_cell.length_a   1.000
_cell.length_b   1.000
_cell.length_c   1.000
_cell.angle_alpha   90.00
_cell.angle_beta   90.00
_cell.angle_gamma   90.00
#
_symmetry.space_group_name_H-M   'P 1'
#
loop_
_entity.id
_entity.type
_entity.pdbx_description
1 polymer ?
#
loop_
_entity_poly.entity_id
_entity_poly.type
_entity_poly.pdbx_seq_one_letter_code
_entity_poly.pdbx_strand_id
1 'polypeptide(L)'
;YIGIAPNANLLNLRVLDAQGAGTVGNLLRALDWVLTNRAAYNIRVVNMSLGMPAIDSYKNDPVCRAVRRLVDAGIVVVAAAGNNGKDGDNNKVYGHIHSPGNEPSAITVGAANTFGTDERGDDVVTTYSSRGPTRSYSTDASGIRHYDNLVKPDLVAPGNKIIDAEAVNNLIVAQHPQLDAGVSPVDNRRMMYLNGTSMATPVIAGAAALLLQANPTLTPTLVKMILMYTAQPLAGFNMFEQGAGEINIEGAVRLAKLVRPDLSVATPLGDPLLITDALPVPQTTIAGQTFSWSQGIILNYTYATGSDLIARYQKIYSVGGLLGDGVITGDGVITGDMTMLSSGVITGDQIMTSNGVITGDGIIFLSVSRLLGDGTLLEEGGTLSDGVITGDSVITGDGVITGDLTLQAQSASVNGDETSSMPAEMDDGTDCLDY
;
A
#
# COMPACT_ATOMS: atom_id res chain seq x y z
N TYR A 1 13.89 -17.96 -26.77
CA TYR A 1 13.33 -16.99 -25.82
C TYR A 1 11.94 -17.45 -25.47
N ILE A 2 11.73 -17.79 -24.19
CA ILE A 2 10.41 -18.17 -23.68
C ILE A 2 9.91 -17.03 -22.78
N GLY A 3 8.61 -16.77 -22.78
CA GLY A 3 8.01 -15.84 -21.82
C GLY A 3 8.08 -16.37 -20.39
N ILE A 4 7.81 -15.49 -19.42
CA ILE A 4 7.86 -15.83 -17.99
C ILE A 4 6.83 -16.91 -17.61
N ALA A 5 5.61 -16.82 -18.15
CA ALA A 5 4.54 -17.79 -17.94
C ALA A 5 4.15 -18.47 -19.27
N PRO A 6 4.97 -19.39 -19.79
CA PRO A 6 4.84 -19.91 -21.16
C PRO A 6 3.58 -20.75 -21.40
N ASN A 7 2.96 -21.26 -20.33
CA ASN A 7 1.75 -22.09 -20.38
C ASN A 7 0.48 -21.31 -20.03
N ALA A 8 0.54 -19.99 -19.87
CA ALA A 8 -0.64 -19.17 -19.62
C ALA A 8 -1.48 -19.02 -20.91
N ASN A 9 -2.80 -19.09 -20.78
CA ASN A 9 -3.71 -18.75 -21.87
C ASN A 9 -3.71 -17.23 -22.09
N LEU A 10 -3.71 -16.80 -23.36
CA LEU A 10 -3.70 -15.38 -23.73
C LEU A 10 -5.04 -14.97 -24.35
N LEU A 11 -5.55 -13.82 -23.91
CA LEU A 11 -6.65 -13.10 -24.55
C LEU A 11 -6.11 -11.76 -25.06
N ASN A 12 -6.32 -11.46 -26.34
CA ASN A 12 -5.90 -10.20 -26.95
C ASN A 12 -7.13 -9.30 -27.17
N LEU A 13 -7.16 -8.17 -26.47
CA LEU A 13 -8.15 -7.11 -26.68
C LEU A 13 -7.47 -5.92 -27.34
N ARG A 14 -7.65 -5.81 -28.66
CA ARG A 14 -7.04 -4.74 -29.45
C ARG A 14 -7.75 -3.41 -29.18
N VAL A 15 -7.05 -2.51 -28.49
CA VAL A 15 -7.52 -1.14 -28.18
C VAL A 15 -6.74 -0.04 -28.92
N LEU A 16 -5.63 -0.41 -29.56
CA LEU A 16 -4.78 0.47 -30.35
C LEU A 16 -4.86 0.13 -31.85
N ASP A 17 -4.74 1.15 -32.69
CA ASP A 17 -4.68 1.05 -34.14
C ASP A 17 -3.28 0.60 -34.62
N ALA A 18 -3.04 0.65 -35.94
CA ALA A 18 -1.78 0.21 -36.53
C ALA A 18 -0.59 1.16 -36.24
N GLN A 19 -0.88 2.37 -35.74
CA GLN A 19 0.10 3.38 -35.35
C GLN A 19 0.36 3.35 -33.84
N GLY A 20 -0.28 2.44 -33.10
CA GLY A 20 -0.20 2.37 -31.64
C GLY A 20 -1.01 3.45 -30.93
N ALA A 21 -1.91 4.14 -31.63
CA ALA A 21 -2.80 5.14 -31.05
C ALA A 21 -4.15 4.53 -30.69
N GLY A 22 -4.80 5.06 -29.66
CA GLY A 22 -6.10 4.58 -29.20
C GLY A 22 -6.87 5.65 -28.46
N THR A 23 -8.12 5.33 -28.12
CA THR A 23 -8.99 6.24 -27.37
C THR A 23 -9.32 5.68 -26.00
N VAL A 24 -9.51 6.56 -25.02
CA VAL A 24 -9.98 6.19 -23.68
C VAL A 24 -11.29 5.38 -23.78
N GLY A 25 -12.20 5.75 -24.67
CA GLY A 25 -13.45 5.02 -24.87
C GLY A 25 -13.26 3.57 -25.34
N ASN A 26 -12.31 3.29 -26.25
CA ASN A 26 -11.97 1.93 -26.65
C ASN A 26 -11.38 1.13 -25.48
N LEU A 27 -10.48 1.75 -24.72
CA LEU A 27 -9.85 1.12 -23.56
C LEU A 27 -10.88 0.76 -22.49
N LEU A 28 -11.78 1.69 -22.14
CA LEU A 28 -12.83 1.45 -21.14
C LEU A 28 -13.77 0.32 -21.56
N ARG A 29 -14.16 0.25 -22.85
CA ARG A 29 -14.96 -0.87 -23.37
C ARG A 29 -14.24 -2.21 -23.24
N ALA A 30 -12.92 -2.25 -23.46
CA ALA A 30 -12.15 -3.47 -23.27
C ALA A 30 -12.06 -3.89 -21.80
N LEU A 31 -11.84 -2.95 -20.87
CA LEU A 31 -11.80 -3.24 -19.44
C LEU A 31 -13.18 -3.70 -18.92
N ASP A 32 -14.26 -3.11 -19.41
CA ASP A 32 -15.64 -3.56 -19.10
C ASP A 32 -15.92 -4.97 -19.64
N TRP A 33 -15.44 -5.27 -20.85
CA TRP A 33 -15.50 -6.63 -21.40
C TRP A 33 -14.73 -7.62 -20.54
N VAL A 34 -13.52 -7.27 -20.07
CA VAL A 34 -12.74 -8.10 -19.14
C VAL A 34 -13.54 -8.36 -17.88
N LEU A 35 -14.08 -7.32 -17.25
CA LEU A 35 -14.86 -7.46 -16.03
C LEU A 35 -16.04 -8.41 -16.22
N THR A 36 -16.78 -8.24 -17.33
CA THR A 36 -17.96 -9.05 -17.66
C THR A 36 -17.60 -10.50 -17.94
N ASN A 37 -16.48 -10.76 -18.62
CA ASN A 37 -16.10 -12.10 -19.11
C ASN A 37 -15.07 -12.83 -18.23
N ARG A 38 -14.62 -12.21 -17.13
CA ARG A 38 -13.54 -12.74 -16.27
C ARG A 38 -13.77 -14.17 -15.80
N ALA A 39 -15.00 -14.51 -15.42
CA ALA A 39 -15.33 -15.84 -14.92
C ALA A 39 -15.34 -16.88 -16.05
N ALA A 40 -15.88 -16.52 -17.22
CA ALA A 40 -16.00 -17.41 -18.38
C ALA A 40 -14.63 -17.83 -18.93
N TYR A 41 -13.65 -16.93 -18.90
CA TYR A 41 -12.30 -17.21 -19.41
C TYR A 41 -11.24 -17.37 -18.31
N ASN A 42 -11.64 -17.36 -17.03
CA ASN A 42 -10.72 -17.36 -15.88
C ASN A 42 -9.62 -16.29 -16.02
N ILE A 43 -10.01 -15.04 -16.30
CA ILE A 43 -9.10 -13.92 -16.45
C ILE A 43 -8.60 -13.52 -15.06
N ARG A 44 -7.29 -13.68 -14.83
CA ARG A 44 -6.67 -13.40 -13.52
C ARG A 44 -5.65 -12.27 -13.54
N VAL A 45 -5.08 -11.97 -14.71
CA VAL A 45 -4.06 -10.92 -14.89
C VAL A 45 -4.38 -10.10 -16.13
N VAL A 46 -4.25 -8.77 -16.04
CA VAL A 46 -4.37 -7.83 -17.15
C VAL A 46 -3.07 -7.05 -17.27
N ASN A 47 -2.46 -7.09 -18.46
CA ASN A 47 -1.27 -6.33 -18.80
C ASN A 47 -1.64 -5.07 -19.58
N MET A 48 -1.25 -3.89 -19.08
CA MET A 48 -1.48 -2.60 -19.71
C MET A 48 -0.14 -1.92 -20.05
N SER A 49 0.53 -2.44 -21.08
CA SER A 49 1.74 -1.87 -21.68
C SER A 49 1.46 -0.61 -22.52
N LEU A 50 0.59 0.26 -22.02
CA LEU A 50 0.12 1.50 -22.65
C LEU A 50 -0.07 2.56 -21.58
N GLY A 51 -0.21 3.81 -21.99
CA GLY A 51 -0.59 4.86 -21.06
C GLY A 51 -0.76 6.21 -21.73
N MET A 52 -1.28 7.15 -20.95
CA MET A 52 -1.46 8.54 -21.33
C MET A 52 -0.96 9.45 -20.21
N PRO A 53 -0.64 10.73 -20.49
CA PRO A 53 -0.34 11.70 -19.45
C PRO A 53 -1.45 11.70 -18.37
N ALA A 54 -1.05 11.57 -17.11
CA ALA A 54 -1.97 11.55 -15.98
C ALA A 54 -2.37 13.00 -15.62
N ILE A 55 -3.40 13.51 -16.29
CA ILE A 55 -3.84 14.92 -16.17
C ILE A 55 -4.97 15.15 -15.15
N ASP A 56 -5.62 14.09 -14.68
CA ASP A 56 -6.67 14.13 -13.66
C ASP A 56 -6.33 13.11 -12.57
N SER A 57 -6.81 13.34 -11.35
CA SER A 57 -6.55 12.50 -10.19
C SER A 57 -6.95 11.06 -10.47
N TYR A 58 -6.19 10.08 -9.95
CA TYR A 58 -6.58 8.66 -10.04
C TYR A 58 -7.99 8.39 -9.48
N LYS A 59 -8.49 9.28 -8.60
CA LYS A 59 -9.85 9.24 -8.05
C LYS A 59 -10.93 9.52 -9.12
N ASN A 60 -10.62 10.35 -10.11
CA ASN A 60 -11.56 10.84 -11.11
C ASN A 60 -11.32 10.23 -12.51
N ASP A 61 -10.06 9.96 -12.85
CA ASP A 61 -9.65 9.38 -14.11
C ASP A 61 -10.47 8.11 -14.39
N PRO A 62 -11.23 8.05 -15.49
CA PRO A 62 -12.12 6.93 -15.77
C PRO A 62 -11.36 5.62 -15.99
N VAL A 63 -10.14 5.66 -16.53
CA VAL A 63 -9.28 4.49 -16.72
C VAL A 63 -8.79 3.99 -15.36
N CYS A 64 -8.34 4.88 -14.47
CA CYS A 64 -7.93 4.50 -13.11
C CYS A 64 -9.09 3.87 -12.33
N ARG A 65 -10.30 4.46 -12.41
CA ARG A 65 -11.50 3.87 -11.79
C ARG A 65 -11.87 2.50 -12.38
N ALA A 66 -11.72 2.31 -13.68
CA ALA A 66 -11.94 1.01 -14.31
C ALA A 66 -10.90 -0.03 -13.86
N VAL A 67 -9.63 0.36 -13.75
CA VAL A 67 -8.56 -0.49 -13.22
C VAL A 67 -8.85 -0.91 -11.78
N ARG A 68 -9.21 0.05 -10.91
CA ARG A 68 -9.61 -0.24 -9.52
C ARG A 68 -10.73 -1.27 -9.46
N ARG A 69 -11.79 -1.11 -10.28
CA ARG A 69 -12.88 -2.08 -10.35
C ARG A 69 -12.44 -3.50 -10.75
N LEU A 70 -11.45 -3.63 -11.64
CA LEU A 70 -10.89 -4.95 -11.98
C LEU A 70 -10.12 -5.55 -10.80
N VAL A 71 -9.32 -4.73 -10.11
CA VAL A 71 -8.56 -5.16 -8.93
C VAL A 71 -9.49 -5.59 -7.79
N ASP A 72 -10.53 -4.81 -7.52
CA ASP A 72 -11.59 -5.13 -6.55
C ASP A 72 -12.36 -6.40 -6.94
N ALA A 73 -12.40 -6.74 -8.24
CA ALA A 73 -12.98 -7.98 -8.74
C ALA A 73 -12.01 -9.19 -8.69
N GLY A 74 -10.83 -9.04 -8.09
CA GLY A 74 -9.83 -10.10 -7.90
C GLY A 74 -8.86 -10.30 -9.06
N ILE A 75 -8.77 -9.34 -10.00
CA ILE A 75 -7.87 -9.40 -11.16
C ILE A 75 -6.61 -8.59 -10.87
N VAL A 76 -5.43 -9.19 -11.05
CA VAL A 76 -4.16 -8.46 -10.98
C VAL A 76 -4.04 -7.55 -12.21
N VAL A 77 -3.95 -6.24 -12.01
CA VAL A 77 -3.71 -5.30 -13.11
C VAL A 77 -2.28 -4.76 -13.02
N VAL A 78 -1.53 -4.90 -14.11
CA VAL A 78 -0.14 -4.45 -14.23
C VAL A 78 -0.09 -3.34 -15.29
N ALA A 79 0.46 -2.18 -14.94
CA ALA A 79 0.50 -1.01 -15.81
C ALA A 79 1.92 -0.47 -15.96
N ALA A 80 2.26 -0.03 -17.18
CA ALA A 80 3.54 0.61 -17.44
C ALA A 80 3.63 1.98 -16.74
N ALA A 81 4.80 2.31 -16.19
CA ALA A 81 5.04 3.63 -15.59
C ALA A 81 5.05 4.75 -16.65
N GLY A 82 5.46 4.47 -17.88
CA GLY A 82 5.69 5.44 -18.95
C GLY A 82 7.18 5.58 -19.31
N ASN A 83 7.46 6.27 -20.42
CA ASN A 83 8.81 6.42 -20.97
C ASN A 83 9.28 7.89 -20.98
N ASN A 84 8.79 8.68 -20.03
CA ASN A 84 8.97 10.13 -19.95
C ASN A 84 9.88 10.53 -18.78
N GLY A 85 10.86 9.67 -18.45
CA GLY A 85 11.84 9.89 -17.40
C GLY A 85 12.92 10.93 -17.73
N LYS A 86 12.95 11.46 -18.95
CA LYS A 86 13.89 12.48 -19.40
C LYS A 86 13.21 13.57 -20.24
N ASP A 87 13.74 14.78 -20.21
CA ASP A 87 13.32 15.86 -21.10
C ASP A 87 14.04 15.79 -22.46
N GLY A 88 13.79 16.79 -23.33
CA GLY A 88 14.42 16.89 -24.64
C GLY A 88 15.94 17.08 -24.60
N ASP A 89 16.47 17.57 -23.47
CA ASP A 89 17.89 17.81 -23.25
C ASP A 89 18.58 16.62 -22.53
N ASN A 90 17.86 15.51 -22.34
CA ASN A 90 18.27 14.31 -21.61
C ASN A 90 18.49 14.51 -20.10
N ASN A 91 17.98 15.58 -19.50
CA ASN A 91 17.99 15.72 -18.04
C ASN A 91 16.97 14.75 -17.42
N LYS A 92 17.29 14.26 -16.22
CA LYS A 92 16.39 13.39 -15.44
C LYS A 92 15.14 14.19 -15.01
N VAL A 93 13.95 13.64 -15.25
CA VAL A 93 12.67 14.27 -14.87
C VAL A 93 11.87 13.34 -13.96
N TYR A 94 11.23 13.95 -12.96
CA TYR A 94 10.32 13.31 -12.00
C TYR A 94 8.88 13.75 -12.28
N GLY A 95 7.90 12.98 -11.82
CA GLY A 95 6.50 13.39 -11.90
C GLY A 95 5.75 12.98 -13.16
N HIS A 96 6.27 12.00 -13.92
CA HIS A 96 5.73 11.59 -15.23
C HIS A 96 5.17 10.16 -15.26
N ILE A 97 4.69 9.66 -14.11
CA ILE A 97 3.94 8.41 -14.08
C ILE A 97 2.64 8.59 -14.88
N HIS A 98 2.43 7.72 -15.87
CA HIS A 98 1.26 7.76 -16.75
C HIS A 98 0.02 7.17 -16.08
N SER A 99 -1.14 7.53 -16.62
CA SER A 99 -2.39 6.78 -16.40
C SER A 99 -2.42 5.56 -17.32
N PRO A 100 -2.77 4.36 -16.82
CA PRO A 100 -3.29 4.07 -15.49
C PRO A 100 -2.25 3.66 -14.43
N GLY A 101 -0.94 3.81 -14.69
CA GLY A 101 0.12 3.54 -13.73
C GLY A 101 0.09 4.43 -12.47
N ASN A 102 -0.66 5.52 -12.45
CA ASN A 102 -0.89 6.36 -11.27
C ASN A 102 -1.98 5.80 -10.33
N GLU A 103 -2.72 4.75 -10.72
CA GLU A 103 -3.71 4.11 -9.86
C GLU A 103 -3.04 3.30 -8.72
N PRO A 104 -3.33 3.59 -7.44
CA PRO A 104 -2.81 2.85 -6.29
C PRO A 104 -2.90 1.32 -6.35
N SER A 105 -4.06 0.80 -6.76
CA SER A 105 -4.33 -0.65 -6.76
C SER A 105 -3.62 -1.41 -7.87
N ALA A 106 -3.20 -0.72 -8.94
CA ALA A 106 -2.41 -1.30 -10.01
C ALA A 106 -0.97 -1.58 -9.57
N ILE A 107 -0.33 -2.57 -10.18
CA ILE A 107 1.11 -2.79 -10.10
C ILE A 107 1.78 -1.97 -11.21
N THR A 108 2.42 -0.87 -10.83
CA THR A 108 3.07 0.07 -11.74
C THR A 108 4.53 -0.29 -11.93
N VAL A 109 4.93 -0.46 -13.18
CA VAL A 109 6.21 -1.08 -13.54
C VAL A 109 7.12 -0.09 -14.27
N GLY A 110 8.26 0.23 -13.67
CA GLY A 110 9.36 0.90 -14.35
C GLY A 110 10.29 -0.07 -15.07
N ALA A 111 11.29 0.44 -15.80
CA ALA A 111 12.19 -0.37 -16.62
C ALA A 111 13.64 -0.33 -16.12
N ALA A 112 14.22 -1.51 -15.90
CA ALA A 112 15.63 -1.73 -15.62
C ALA A 112 16.38 -2.13 -16.91
N ASN A 113 17.68 -1.82 -16.92
CA ASN A 113 18.63 -2.29 -17.91
C ASN A 113 19.57 -3.28 -17.22
N THR A 114 19.47 -4.54 -17.64
CA THR A 114 20.29 -5.61 -17.08
C THR A 114 21.62 -5.81 -17.81
N PHE A 115 21.92 -4.93 -18.78
CA PHE A 115 23.10 -5.01 -19.64
C PHE A 115 23.29 -6.34 -20.41
N GLY A 116 22.31 -7.24 -20.36
CA GLY A 116 22.41 -8.58 -20.92
C GLY A 116 23.37 -9.50 -20.15
N THR A 117 23.65 -9.21 -18.88
CA THR A 117 24.54 -9.97 -18.00
C THR A 117 23.72 -10.78 -16.98
N ASP A 118 24.36 -11.80 -16.40
CA ASP A 118 23.83 -12.51 -15.22
C ASP A 118 24.20 -11.78 -13.91
N GLU A 119 25.15 -10.83 -13.99
CA GLU A 119 25.50 -9.96 -12.87
C GLU A 119 24.27 -9.14 -12.46
N ARG A 120 24.11 -8.94 -11.14
CA ARG A 120 22.94 -8.27 -10.57
C ARG A 120 23.29 -6.92 -9.96
N GLY A 121 24.59 -6.66 -9.75
CA GLY A 121 25.11 -5.44 -9.15
C GLY A 121 25.31 -4.32 -10.16
N ASP A 122 25.34 -4.64 -11.46
CA ASP A 122 25.43 -3.71 -12.58
C ASP A 122 24.07 -3.27 -13.11
N ASP A 123 22.98 -3.93 -12.73
CA ASP A 123 21.60 -3.56 -13.08
C ASP A 123 21.29 -2.09 -12.69
N VAL A 124 20.70 -1.33 -13.62
CA VAL A 124 20.33 0.09 -13.39
C VAL A 124 18.91 0.40 -13.86
N VAL A 125 18.25 1.38 -13.23
CA VAL A 125 17.01 1.94 -13.77
C VAL A 125 17.32 2.69 -15.07
N THR A 126 16.56 2.40 -16.12
CA THR A 126 16.73 3.02 -17.44
C THR A 126 16.46 4.53 -17.38
N THR A 127 17.15 5.29 -18.24
CA THR A 127 17.00 6.75 -18.29
C THR A 127 15.59 7.19 -18.69
N TYR A 128 14.94 6.44 -19.59
CA TYR A 128 13.60 6.74 -20.08
C TYR A 128 12.47 6.34 -19.12
N SER A 129 12.69 5.42 -18.18
CA SER A 129 11.62 4.98 -17.26
C SER A 129 11.03 6.18 -16.52
N SER A 130 9.71 6.38 -16.63
CA SER A 130 9.02 7.41 -15.87
C SER A 130 9.22 7.22 -14.37
N ARG A 131 9.34 8.35 -13.66
CA ARG A 131 9.63 8.42 -12.23
C ARG A 131 8.47 9.10 -11.51
N GLY A 132 8.21 8.67 -10.28
CA GLY A 132 7.27 9.32 -9.38
C GLY A 132 7.77 10.68 -8.87
N PRO A 133 7.11 11.25 -7.84
CA PRO A 133 5.78 10.85 -7.39
C PRO A 133 4.73 11.03 -8.51
N THR A 134 3.49 10.56 -8.33
CA THR A 134 2.43 10.88 -9.27
C THR A 134 2.12 12.38 -9.24
N ARG A 135 1.83 12.99 -10.39
CA ARG A 135 1.46 14.41 -10.52
C ARG A 135 0.12 14.62 -11.19
N SER A 136 -0.69 13.58 -11.26
CA SER A 136 -2.13 13.71 -11.44
C SER A 136 -2.72 14.55 -10.31
N TYR A 137 -3.82 15.26 -10.60
CA TYR A 137 -4.41 16.21 -9.66
C TYR A 137 -5.91 16.32 -9.85
N SER A 138 -6.62 16.68 -8.79
CA SER A 138 -8.01 17.17 -8.88
C SER A 138 -8.01 18.69 -8.77
N THR A 139 -9.08 19.34 -9.26
CA THR A 139 -9.28 20.78 -9.09
C THR A 139 -10.52 21.00 -8.25
N ASP A 140 -10.40 21.76 -7.17
CA ASP A 140 -11.53 22.07 -6.29
C ASP A 140 -12.45 23.16 -6.86
N ALA A 141 -13.55 23.45 -6.16
CA ALA A 141 -14.52 24.48 -6.55
C ALA A 141 -13.91 25.89 -6.63
N SER A 142 -12.77 26.13 -5.98
CA SER A 142 -12.03 27.40 -5.98
C SER A 142 -10.98 27.47 -7.09
N GLY A 143 -10.85 26.42 -7.92
CA GLY A 143 -9.87 26.36 -9.01
C GLY A 143 -8.45 25.96 -8.58
N ILE A 144 -8.25 25.52 -7.33
CA ILE A 144 -6.94 25.10 -6.82
C ILE A 144 -6.68 23.64 -7.18
N ARG A 145 -5.46 23.36 -7.65
CA ARG A 145 -5.02 21.99 -7.99
C ARG A 145 -4.47 21.28 -6.76
N HIS A 146 -5.04 20.12 -6.46
CA HIS A 146 -4.61 19.20 -5.42
C HIS A 146 -3.94 17.98 -6.05
N TYR A 147 -2.61 17.93 -5.96
CA TYR A 147 -1.81 16.85 -6.57
C TYR A 147 -1.85 15.58 -5.72
N ASP A 148 -1.96 14.44 -6.40
CA ASP A 148 -2.03 13.14 -5.74
C ASP A 148 -0.73 12.74 -5.05
N ASN A 149 0.45 13.10 -5.57
CA ASN A 149 1.77 12.89 -4.96
C ASN A 149 2.08 11.47 -4.43
N LEU A 150 1.54 10.44 -5.07
CA LEU A 150 1.75 9.05 -4.65
C LEU A 150 3.15 8.56 -5.01
N VAL A 151 3.73 7.69 -4.18
CA VAL A 151 4.99 7.00 -4.49
C VAL A 151 4.74 5.93 -5.56
N LYS A 152 5.38 6.10 -6.71
CA LYS A 152 5.37 5.19 -7.87
C LYS A 152 6.71 5.31 -8.62
N PRO A 153 7.15 4.30 -9.41
CA PRO A 153 6.52 3.00 -9.64
C PRO A 153 6.54 2.10 -8.39
N ASP A 154 5.85 0.96 -8.42
CA ASP A 154 5.87 0.01 -7.30
C ASP A 154 7.16 -0.83 -7.32
N LEU A 155 7.65 -1.18 -8.51
CA LEU A 155 8.89 -1.91 -8.76
C LEU A 155 9.36 -1.73 -10.21
N VAL A 156 10.56 -2.22 -10.53
CA VAL A 156 11.09 -2.25 -11.90
C VAL A 156 11.32 -3.68 -12.39
N ALA A 157 11.34 -3.87 -13.70
CA ALA A 157 11.70 -5.13 -14.33
C ALA A 157 12.53 -4.89 -15.60
N PRO A 158 13.22 -5.92 -16.14
CA PRO A 158 13.98 -5.81 -17.37
C PRO A 158 13.13 -5.22 -18.51
N GLY A 159 13.52 -4.06 -19.02
CA GLY A 159 12.80 -3.35 -20.07
C GLY A 159 13.69 -2.78 -21.18
N ASN A 160 15.01 -2.99 -21.10
CA ASN A 160 15.98 -2.51 -22.08
C ASN A 160 16.49 -3.64 -22.97
N LYS A 161 16.38 -3.46 -24.29
CA LYS A 161 16.81 -4.39 -25.33
C LYS A 161 16.31 -5.82 -25.10
N ILE A 162 15.04 -5.94 -24.71
CA ILE A 162 14.41 -7.24 -24.49
C ILE A 162 14.13 -7.87 -25.86
N ILE A 163 14.46 -9.15 -25.99
CA ILE A 163 14.18 -9.97 -27.18
C ILE A 163 12.84 -10.67 -26.98
N ASP A 164 11.87 -10.36 -27.82
CA ASP A 164 10.54 -11.00 -27.79
C ASP A 164 10.00 -11.24 -29.21
N ALA A 165 8.85 -11.92 -29.31
CA ALA A 165 8.23 -12.33 -30.56
C ALA A 165 7.96 -11.14 -31.50
N GLU A 166 8.43 -11.27 -32.75
CA GLU A 166 8.13 -10.32 -33.82
C GLU A 166 6.82 -10.74 -34.52
N ALA A 167 5.87 -9.80 -34.63
CA ALA A 167 4.67 -10.03 -35.44
C ALA A 167 5.00 -10.20 -36.93
N VAL A 168 4.23 -11.02 -37.65
CA VAL A 168 4.34 -11.10 -39.11
C VAL A 168 3.98 -9.74 -39.73
N ASN A 169 4.75 -9.28 -40.72
CA ASN A 169 4.61 -7.97 -41.36
C ASN A 169 4.76 -6.79 -40.38
N ASN A 170 5.72 -6.87 -39.46
CA ASN A 170 5.99 -5.82 -38.49
C ASN A 170 6.50 -4.52 -39.13
N LEU A 171 5.71 -3.46 -39.06
CA LEU A 171 6.06 -2.13 -39.59
C LEU A 171 7.31 -1.53 -38.93
N ILE A 172 7.51 -1.77 -37.63
CA ILE A 172 8.65 -1.23 -36.87
C ILE A 172 9.94 -1.86 -37.38
N VAL A 173 9.99 -3.18 -37.56
CA VAL A 173 11.17 -3.87 -38.12
C VAL A 173 11.37 -3.50 -39.59
N ALA A 174 10.30 -3.34 -40.37
CA ALA A 174 10.41 -2.89 -41.75
C ALA A 174 11.05 -1.49 -41.87
N GLN A 175 10.76 -0.58 -40.94
CA GLN A 175 11.35 0.78 -40.89
C GLN A 175 12.72 0.81 -40.20
N HIS A 176 12.98 -0.14 -39.29
CA HIS A 176 14.20 -0.25 -38.50
C HIS A 176 14.73 -1.70 -38.49
N PRO A 177 15.33 -2.18 -39.60
CA PRO A 177 15.75 -3.57 -39.73
C PRO A 177 16.74 -4.05 -38.67
N GLN A 178 17.51 -3.12 -38.07
CA GLN A 178 18.43 -3.40 -36.98
C GLN A 178 17.76 -3.89 -35.68
N LEU A 179 16.44 -3.80 -35.58
CA LEU A 179 15.68 -4.34 -34.45
C LEU A 179 15.38 -5.83 -34.59
N ASP A 180 15.57 -6.44 -35.77
CA ASP A 180 15.53 -7.89 -35.93
C ASP A 180 16.64 -8.53 -35.07
N ALA A 181 16.26 -9.46 -34.20
CA ALA A 181 17.20 -10.14 -33.32
C ALA A 181 17.98 -11.28 -34.01
N GLY A 182 17.65 -11.61 -35.27
CA GLY A 182 18.36 -12.62 -36.06
C GLY A 182 18.22 -14.04 -35.52
N VAL A 183 17.24 -14.29 -34.65
CA VAL A 183 17.09 -15.56 -33.92
C VAL A 183 16.62 -16.70 -34.84
N SER A 184 15.77 -16.39 -35.82
CA SER A 184 15.26 -17.39 -36.76
C SER A 184 14.89 -16.75 -38.10
N PRO A 185 15.16 -17.41 -39.23
CA PRO A 185 14.70 -16.96 -40.55
C PRO A 185 13.25 -17.38 -40.84
N VAL A 186 12.57 -18.10 -39.95
CA VAL A 186 11.19 -18.55 -40.14
C VAL A 186 10.23 -17.52 -39.55
N ASP A 187 9.32 -16.97 -40.36
CA ASP A 187 8.45 -15.85 -40.01
C ASP A 187 7.74 -15.97 -38.67
N ASN A 188 7.17 -17.14 -38.35
CA ASN A 188 6.46 -17.36 -37.09
C ASN A 188 7.35 -17.62 -35.86
N ARG A 189 8.68 -17.54 -36.03
CA ARG A 189 9.69 -17.66 -34.97
C ARG A 189 10.66 -16.48 -34.96
N ARG A 190 10.37 -15.42 -35.72
CA ARG A 190 11.16 -14.20 -35.70
C ARG A 190 11.00 -13.49 -34.36
N MET A 191 12.05 -12.79 -33.96
CA MET A 191 12.16 -12.12 -32.67
C MET A 191 12.78 -10.75 -32.93
N MET A 192 12.42 -9.76 -32.11
CA MET A 192 12.93 -8.41 -32.22
C MET A 192 13.34 -7.83 -30.88
N TYR A 193 14.26 -6.87 -30.91
CA TYR A 193 14.62 -6.05 -29.76
C TYR A 193 13.66 -4.88 -29.59
N LEU A 194 13.16 -4.67 -28.38
CA LEU A 194 12.49 -3.43 -28.01
C LEU A 194 12.93 -2.93 -26.63
N ASN A 195 12.67 -1.64 -26.40
CA ASN A 195 12.93 -0.96 -25.15
C ASN A 195 11.64 -0.30 -24.66
N GLY A 196 11.43 -0.26 -23.35
CA GLY A 196 10.34 0.49 -22.75
C GLY A 196 9.81 -0.15 -21.49
N THR A 197 9.13 0.65 -20.68
CA THR A 197 8.28 0.13 -19.59
C THR A 197 7.19 -0.81 -20.11
N SER A 198 6.79 -0.67 -21.38
CA SER A 198 5.94 -1.62 -22.10
C SER A 198 6.49 -3.05 -22.18
N MET A 199 7.82 -3.22 -22.17
CA MET A 199 8.50 -4.54 -22.18
C MET A 199 8.72 -5.06 -20.76
N ALA A 200 8.90 -4.18 -19.78
CA ALA A 200 9.00 -4.54 -18.37
C ALA A 200 7.66 -5.02 -17.78
N THR A 201 6.55 -4.39 -18.18
CA THR A 201 5.18 -4.70 -17.70
C THR A 201 4.79 -6.18 -17.89
N PRO A 202 4.97 -6.81 -19.07
CA PRO A 202 4.60 -8.22 -19.27
C PRO A 202 5.50 -9.20 -18.49
N VAL A 203 6.73 -8.82 -18.10
CA VAL A 203 7.55 -9.62 -17.19
C VAL A 203 6.86 -9.77 -15.84
N ILE A 204 6.35 -8.65 -15.30
CA ILE A 204 5.58 -8.63 -14.04
C ILE A 204 4.24 -9.36 -14.20
N ALA A 205 3.54 -9.19 -15.33
CA ALA A 205 2.28 -9.90 -15.58
C ALA A 205 2.49 -11.42 -15.63
N GLY A 206 3.57 -11.89 -16.26
CA GLY A 206 3.95 -13.30 -16.25
C GLY A 206 4.32 -13.78 -14.85
N ALA A 207 5.06 -13.00 -14.07
CA ALA A 207 5.37 -13.33 -12.68
C ALA A 207 4.09 -13.45 -11.82
N ALA A 208 3.14 -12.53 -11.98
CA ALA A 208 1.83 -12.61 -11.33
C ALA A 208 1.09 -13.90 -11.70
N ALA A 209 1.13 -14.33 -12.97
CA ALA A 209 0.55 -15.60 -13.39
C ALA A 209 1.23 -16.82 -12.73
N LEU A 210 2.57 -16.80 -12.57
CA LEU A 210 3.29 -17.85 -11.83
C LEU A 210 2.94 -17.88 -10.34
N LEU A 211 2.79 -16.71 -9.70
CA LEU A 211 2.36 -16.61 -8.31
C LEU A 211 0.96 -17.20 -8.13
N LEU A 212 0.04 -16.86 -9.03
CA LEU A 212 -1.33 -17.37 -9.02
C LEU A 212 -1.42 -18.86 -9.39
N GLN A 213 -0.48 -19.37 -10.19
CA GLN A 213 -0.34 -20.81 -10.41
C GLN A 213 0.12 -21.52 -9.14
N ALA A 214 1.10 -20.94 -8.42
CA ALA A 214 1.62 -21.50 -7.18
C ALA A 214 0.60 -21.45 -6.04
N ASN A 215 -0.20 -20.37 -5.97
CA ASN A 215 -1.25 -20.19 -5.00
C ASN A 215 -2.45 -19.44 -5.63
N PRO A 216 -3.52 -20.16 -6.04
CA PRO A 216 -4.66 -19.57 -6.72
C PRO A 216 -5.51 -18.62 -5.86
N THR A 217 -5.37 -18.66 -4.53
CA THR A 217 -6.19 -17.87 -3.59
C THR A 217 -5.58 -16.51 -3.27
N LEU A 218 -4.39 -16.20 -3.79
CA LEU A 218 -3.79 -14.88 -3.65
C LEU A 218 -4.69 -13.81 -4.25
N THR A 219 -4.87 -12.75 -3.47
CA THR A 219 -5.52 -11.51 -3.91
C THR A 219 -4.54 -10.68 -4.74
N PRO A 220 -5.04 -9.73 -5.54
CA PRO A 220 -4.16 -8.80 -6.26
C PRO A 220 -3.20 -8.03 -5.34
N THR A 221 -3.68 -7.61 -4.16
CA THR A 221 -2.87 -6.90 -3.17
C THR A 221 -1.78 -7.79 -2.58
N LEU A 222 -2.05 -9.09 -2.32
CA LEU A 222 -1.02 -10.05 -1.91
C LEU A 222 0.03 -10.25 -3.01
N VAL A 223 -0.40 -10.39 -4.27
CA VAL A 223 0.53 -10.52 -5.41
C VAL A 223 1.44 -9.28 -5.48
N LYS A 224 0.85 -8.08 -5.41
CA LYS A 224 1.59 -6.82 -5.39
C LYS A 224 2.58 -6.73 -4.23
N MET A 225 2.14 -7.08 -3.01
CA MET A 225 2.97 -7.11 -1.82
C MET A 225 4.17 -8.05 -1.98
N ILE A 226 3.93 -9.30 -2.37
CA ILE A 226 4.97 -10.33 -2.52
C ILE A 226 6.03 -9.88 -3.53
N LEU A 227 5.59 -9.32 -4.66
CA LEU A 227 6.50 -8.82 -5.70
C LEU A 227 7.37 -7.67 -5.19
N MET A 228 6.82 -6.72 -4.44
CA MET A 228 7.60 -5.62 -3.86
C MET A 228 8.54 -6.11 -2.76
N TYR A 229 8.04 -6.90 -1.81
CA TYR A 229 8.79 -7.35 -0.63
C TYR A 229 10.02 -8.19 -0.98
N THR A 230 9.92 -8.98 -2.05
CA THR A 230 10.99 -9.88 -2.52
C THR A 230 11.92 -9.25 -3.54
N ALA A 231 11.59 -8.07 -4.06
CA ALA A 231 12.38 -7.34 -5.05
C ALA A 231 13.82 -7.09 -4.57
N GLN A 232 14.74 -6.92 -5.52
CA GLN A 232 16.13 -6.57 -5.27
C GLN A 232 16.31 -5.05 -5.31
N PRO A 233 16.73 -4.39 -4.22
CA PRO A 233 17.10 -2.97 -4.29
C PRO A 233 18.30 -2.75 -5.23
N LEU A 234 18.17 -1.80 -6.14
CA LEU A 234 19.23 -1.32 -7.03
C LEU A 234 20.00 -0.18 -6.36
N ALA A 235 21.32 -0.24 -6.40
CA ALA A 235 22.17 0.78 -5.82
C ALA A 235 22.07 2.11 -6.59
N GLY A 236 22.05 3.24 -5.87
CA GLY A 236 22.08 4.58 -6.49
C GLY A 236 20.74 5.10 -7.02
N PHE A 237 19.63 4.40 -6.77
CA PHE A 237 18.28 4.82 -7.15
C PHE A 237 17.38 5.03 -5.94
N ASN A 238 16.52 6.05 -5.97
CA ASN A 238 15.53 6.26 -4.91
C ASN A 238 14.18 5.58 -5.24
N MET A 239 13.26 5.59 -4.28
CA MET A 239 11.95 4.94 -4.39
C MET A 239 11.07 5.46 -5.53
N PHE A 240 11.19 6.74 -5.90
CA PHE A 240 10.46 7.29 -7.05
C PHE A 240 11.03 6.82 -8.40
N GLU A 241 12.20 6.19 -8.41
CA GLU A 241 12.83 5.65 -9.61
C GLU A 241 12.66 4.14 -9.73
N GLN A 242 12.99 3.40 -8.67
CA GLN A 242 13.00 1.93 -8.69
C GLN A 242 11.80 1.28 -7.99
N GLY A 243 10.98 2.06 -7.29
CA GLY A 243 9.98 1.51 -6.39
C GLY A 243 10.64 0.73 -5.24
N ALA A 244 10.15 -0.49 -4.99
CA ALA A 244 10.73 -1.43 -4.02
C ALA A 244 12.02 -2.12 -4.53
N GLY A 245 12.33 -2.00 -5.82
CA GLY A 245 13.50 -2.62 -6.44
C GLY A 245 13.18 -3.35 -7.74
N GLU A 246 14.15 -4.09 -8.27
CA GLU A 246 13.99 -4.95 -9.43
C GLU A 246 13.33 -6.28 -9.08
N ILE A 247 12.44 -6.76 -9.94
CA ILE A 247 11.71 -8.01 -9.70
C ILE A 247 12.63 -9.21 -9.42
N ASN A 248 12.21 -9.98 -8.42
CA ASN A 248 12.78 -11.28 -8.07
C ASN A 248 11.69 -12.37 -8.11
N ILE A 249 11.63 -13.11 -9.23
CA ILE A 249 10.56 -14.09 -9.44
C ILE A 249 10.74 -15.33 -8.55
N GLU A 250 11.98 -15.77 -8.29
CA GLU A 250 12.24 -16.92 -7.43
C GLU A 250 11.72 -16.67 -6.01
N GLY A 251 12.14 -15.56 -5.41
CA GLY A 251 11.74 -15.19 -4.06
C GLY A 251 10.23 -14.99 -3.96
N ALA A 252 9.63 -14.35 -4.96
CA ALA A 252 8.18 -14.14 -5.03
C ALA A 252 7.39 -15.45 -5.09
N VAL A 253 7.77 -16.40 -5.95
CA VAL A 253 7.11 -17.72 -6.04
C VAL A 253 7.32 -18.53 -4.77
N ARG A 254 8.52 -18.49 -4.18
CA ARG A 254 8.81 -19.16 -2.92
C ARG A 254 7.94 -18.63 -1.79
N LEU A 255 7.80 -17.32 -1.65
CA LEU A 255 6.93 -16.71 -0.64
C LEU A 255 5.45 -17.02 -0.91
N ALA A 256 5.00 -16.94 -2.18
CA ALA A 256 3.61 -17.25 -2.56
C ALA A 256 3.15 -18.67 -2.15
N LYS A 257 4.04 -19.66 -2.24
CA LYS A 257 3.76 -21.04 -1.81
C LYS A 257 3.60 -21.18 -0.29
N LEU A 258 4.19 -20.27 0.47
CA LEU A 258 4.10 -20.28 1.93
C LEU A 258 2.87 -19.55 2.45
N VAL A 259 2.23 -18.69 1.65
CA VAL A 259 0.99 -18.01 2.04
C VAL A 259 -0.13 -19.05 2.18
N ARG A 260 -0.86 -19.00 3.30
CA ARG A 260 -1.93 -19.96 3.56
C ARG A 260 -3.09 -19.79 2.58
N PRO A 261 -3.68 -20.89 2.09
CA PRO A 261 -4.71 -20.82 1.05
C PRO A 261 -6.11 -20.48 1.59
N ASP A 262 -6.32 -20.60 2.89
CA ASP A 262 -7.61 -20.48 3.59
C ASP A 262 -7.87 -19.09 4.20
N LEU A 263 -7.13 -18.07 3.76
CA LEU A 263 -7.38 -16.68 4.15
C LEU A 263 -8.77 -16.23 3.71
N SER A 264 -9.51 -15.64 4.63
CA SER A 264 -10.82 -15.04 4.36
C SER A 264 -11.05 -13.81 5.22
N VAL A 265 -12.16 -13.11 4.99
CA VAL A 265 -12.61 -12.00 5.85
C VAL A 265 -12.82 -12.41 7.30
N ALA A 266 -13.06 -13.70 7.56
CA ALA A 266 -13.23 -14.25 8.90
C ALA A 266 -11.90 -14.55 9.62
N THR A 267 -10.76 -14.57 8.91
CA THR A 267 -9.44 -14.82 9.53
C THR A 267 -9.13 -13.68 10.51
N PRO A 268 -8.93 -13.93 11.82
CA PRO A 268 -8.60 -12.89 12.80
C PRO A 268 -7.36 -12.06 12.43
N LEU A 269 -7.28 -10.82 12.91
CA LEU A 269 -6.07 -10.01 12.73
C LEU A 269 -4.95 -10.58 13.60
N GLY A 270 -3.72 -10.67 13.07
CA GLY A 270 -2.57 -11.22 13.80
C GLY A 270 -2.42 -12.73 13.68
N ASP A 271 -3.41 -13.44 13.13
CA ASP A 271 -3.23 -14.82 12.67
C ASP A 271 -2.03 -14.92 11.70
N PRO A 272 -1.32 -16.06 11.65
CA PRO A 272 -0.24 -16.23 10.69
C PRO A 272 -0.73 -16.10 9.25
N LEU A 273 -0.01 -15.30 8.45
CA LEU A 273 -0.18 -15.24 6.99
C LEU A 273 0.41 -16.47 6.30
N LEU A 274 1.46 -17.06 6.89
CA LEU A 274 2.19 -18.18 6.34
C LEU A 274 1.75 -19.51 6.98
N ILE A 275 1.88 -20.60 6.23
CA ILE A 275 1.67 -21.98 6.72
C ILE A 275 2.81 -22.50 7.61
N THR A 276 3.90 -21.73 7.75
CA THR A 276 5.09 -22.09 8.51
C THR A 276 5.42 -21.03 9.55
N ASP A 277 5.90 -21.46 10.72
CA ASP A 277 6.36 -20.55 11.79
C ASP A 277 7.71 -19.89 11.46
N ALA A 278 8.53 -20.56 10.64
CA ALA A 278 9.81 -20.02 10.19
C ALA A 278 9.60 -19.13 8.95
N LEU A 279 10.15 -17.91 9.01
CA LEU A 279 10.17 -17.00 7.87
C LEU A 279 11.14 -17.49 6.79
N PRO A 280 10.82 -17.27 5.50
CA PRO A 280 11.76 -17.57 4.43
C PRO A 280 13.01 -16.69 4.56
N VAL A 281 14.17 -17.26 4.25
CA VAL A 281 15.42 -16.48 4.18
C VAL A 281 15.24 -15.37 3.12
N PRO A 282 15.43 -14.08 3.48
CA PRO A 282 15.16 -12.94 2.61
C PRO A 282 16.30 -12.68 1.64
N GLN A 283 16.76 -13.75 0.97
CA GLN A 283 17.81 -13.73 -0.02
C GLN A 283 17.46 -14.70 -1.15
N THR A 284 17.99 -14.42 -2.33
CA THR A 284 17.83 -15.26 -3.51
C THR A 284 19.20 -15.42 -4.18
N THR A 285 19.48 -16.63 -4.68
CA THR A 285 20.65 -16.94 -5.48
C THR A 285 20.21 -17.40 -6.87
N ILE A 286 20.54 -16.66 -7.93
CA ILE A 286 20.25 -16.99 -9.32
C ILE A 286 21.54 -16.84 -10.12
N ALA A 287 21.86 -17.83 -10.96
CA ALA A 287 23.08 -17.83 -11.78
C ALA A 287 24.39 -17.54 -10.99
N GLY A 288 24.47 -18.00 -9.73
CA GLY A 288 25.62 -17.77 -8.85
C GLY A 288 25.67 -16.39 -8.19
N GLN A 289 24.77 -15.47 -8.54
CA GLN A 289 24.62 -14.16 -7.89
C GLN A 289 23.66 -14.24 -6.72
N THR A 290 24.09 -13.78 -5.55
CA THR A 290 23.25 -13.74 -4.34
C THR A 290 22.94 -12.30 -3.97
N PHE A 291 21.66 -11.99 -3.75
CA PHE A 291 21.21 -10.66 -3.35
C PHE A 291 20.15 -10.75 -2.27
N SER A 292 20.02 -9.66 -1.50
CA SER A 292 19.01 -9.55 -0.43
C SER A 292 17.72 -8.95 -0.97
N TRP A 293 16.60 -9.39 -0.40
CA TRP A 293 15.29 -8.84 -0.68
C TRP A 293 15.15 -7.43 -0.09
N SER A 294 14.28 -6.61 -0.67
CA SER A 294 13.94 -5.26 -0.20
C SER A 294 13.30 -5.28 1.19
N GLN A 295 12.53 -6.33 1.50
CA GLN A 295 11.78 -6.51 2.74
C GLN A 295 10.87 -5.34 3.09
N GLY A 296 10.34 -4.67 2.07
CA GLY A 296 9.36 -3.63 2.27
C GLY A 296 8.48 -3.37 1.07
N ILE A 297 7.45 -2.58 1.32
CA ILE A 297 6.36 -2.29 0.39
C ILE A 297 6.07 -0.81 0.33
N ILE A 298 5.79 -0.35 -0.88
CA ILE A 298 5.31 1.01 -1.10
C ILE A 298 3.83 1.06 -0.75
N LEU A 299 3.50 2.01 0.12
CA LEU A 299 2.14 2.49 0.36
C LEU A 299 1.97 3.81 -0.40
N ASN A 300 0.74 4.29 -0.54
CA ASN A 300 0.41 5.51 -1.30
C ASN A 300 1.41 6.66 -1.11
N TYR A 301 1.63 7.08 0.13
CA TYR A 301 2.49 8.22 0.47
C TYR A 301 3.73 7.85 1.30
N THR A 302 3.86 6.57 1.63
CA THR A 302 4.84 6.12 2.62
C THR A 302 5.37 4.73 2.25
N TYR A 303 6.25 4.21 3.09
CA TYR A 303 6.89 2.92 2.94
C TYR A 303 6.79 2.15 4.24
N ALA A 304 6.57 0.85 4.13
CA ALA A 304 6.60 -0.05 5.28
C ALA A 304 7.69 -1.10 5.08
N THR A 305 8.38 -1.45 6.16
CA THR A 305 9.41 -2.51 6.18
C THR A 305 9.18 -3.48 7.33
N GLY A 306 9.80 -4.65 7.20
CA GLY A 306 9.88 -5.61 8.29
C GLY A 306 9.09 -6.89 8.02
N SER A 307 9.45 -7.93 8.76
CA SER A 307 8.93 -9.29 8.57
C SER A 307 7.44 -9.43 8.83
N ASP A 308 6.86 -8.58 9.66
CA ASP A 308 5.43 -8.66 10.01
C ASP A 308 4.53 -8.41 8.79
N LEU A 309 5.04 -7.70 7.78
CA LEU A 309 4.39 -7.53 6.47
C LEU A 309 4.04 -8.85 5.79
N ILE A 310 4.88 -9.87 5.98
CA ILE A 310 4.68 -11.20 5.39
C ILE A 310 4.23 -12.24 6.43
N ALA A 311 4.13 -11.88 7.70
CA ALA A 311 3.85 -12.82 8.78
C ALA A 311 2.47 -12.64 9.42
N ARG A 312 1.96 -11.40 9.54
CA ARG A 312 0.83 -11.10 10.47
C ARG A 312 -0.29 -10.24 9.89
N TYR A 313 -0.05 -9.56 8.77
CA TYR A 313 -0.98 -8.57 8.22
C TYR A 313 -1.80 -9.10 7.03
N GLN A 314 -2.39 -10.28 7.13
CA GLN A 314 -3.23 -10.88 6.08
C GLN A 314 -4.45 -10.03 5.70
N LYS A 315 -5.11 -9.38 6.68
CA LYS A 315 -6.35 -8.65 6.44
C LYS A 315 -6.18 -7.44 5.52
N ILE A 316 -5.03 -6.76 5.62
CA ILE A 316 -4.75 -5.57 4.79
C ILE A 316 -4.57 -5.92 3.31
N TYR A 317 -4.35 -7.20 3.00
CA TYR A 317 -4.22 -7.68 1.64
C TYR A 317 -5.48 -8.38 1.13
N SER A 318 -6.60 -8.35 1.86
CA SER A 318 -7.87 -8.90 1.39
C SER A 318 -8.39 -8.16 0.15
N VAL A 319 -9.29 -8.80 -0.62
CA VAL A 319 -9.89 -8.18 -1.82
C VAL A 319 -10.70 -6.93 -1.41
N GLY A 320 -10.52 -5.83 -2.14
CA GLY A 320 -11.12 -4.54 -1.77
C GLY A 320 -10.44 -3.83 -0.60
N GLY A 321 -9.41 -4.45 0.00
CA GLY A 321 -8.55 -3.81 0.99
C GLY A 321 -7.73 -2.70 0.33
N LEU A 322 -7.99 -1.45 0.73
CA LEU A 322 -7.18 -0.32 0.32
C LEU A 322 -6.02 -0.14 1.31
N LEU A 323 -4.79 -0.30 0.83
CA LEU A 323 -3.60 0.15 1.56
C LEU A 323 -3.52 1.68 1.49
N GLY A 324 -4.31 2.34 2.35
CA GLY A 324 -4.42 3.79 2.46
C GLY A 324 -3.45 4.37 3.48
N ASP A 325 -3.20 5.67 3.35
CA ASP A 325 -2.61 6.49 4.39
C ASP A 325 -3.63 6.75 5.49
N GLY A 326 -3.20 6.57 6.74
CA GLY A 326 -3.05 7.71 7.64
C GLY A 326 -4.30 8.45 8.12
N VAL A 327 -5.22 8.87 7.25
CA VAL A 327 -6.39 9.69 7.56
C VAL A 327 -7.47 9.48 6.49
N ILE A 328 -8.64 8.95 6.87
CA ILE A 328 -9.84 8.97 6.02
C ILE A 328 -10.54 10.32 6.27
N THR A 329 -10.56 11.21 5.27
CA THR A 329 -11.43 12.40 5.27
C THR A 329 -12.49 12.23 4.19
N GLY A 330 -13.75 12.19 4.61
CA GLY A 330 -14.91 12.16 3.73
C GLY A 330 -16.17 12.46 4.51
N ASP A 331 -17.05 13.26 3.93
CA ASP A 331 -18.36 13.56 4.51
C ASP A 331 -19.27 12.34 4.23
N GLY A 332 -19.40 11.45 5.20
CA GLY A 332 -20.24 10.26 5.08
C GLY A 332 -20.09 9.27 6.24
N VAL A 333 -21.07 8.37 6.36
CA VAL A 333 -21.02 7.24 7.30
C VAL A 333 -19.95 6.25 6.80
N ILE A 334 -18.88 6.08 7.57
CA ILE A 334 -17.89 5.02 7.36
C ILE A 334 -18.46 3.73 7.95
N THR A 335 -19.21 2.96 7.17
CA THR A 335 -19.47 1.54 7.47
C THR A 335 -18.48 0.70 6.69
N GLY A 336 -17.48 0.15 7.38
CA GLY A 336 -16.52 -0.78 6.78
C GLY A 336 -15.99 -1.76 7.80
N ASP A 337 -16.03 -3.05 7.46
CA ASP A 337 -15.48 -4.15 8.27
C ASP A 337 -13.94 -4.25 8.17
N MET A 338 -13.24 -3.13 7.94
CA MET A 338 -11.81 -3.11 7.58
C MET A 338 -10.91 -2.63 8.72
N THR A 339 -9.76 -3.30 8.88
CA THR A 339 -8.67 -2.88 9.76
C THR A 339 -8.03 -1.60 9.21
N MET A 340 -8.07 -0.49 9.96
CA MET A 340 -7.49 0.80 9.58
C MET A 340 -6.08 0.99 10.16
N LEU A 341 -5.13 1.48 9.36
CA LEU A 341 -3.83 1.98 9.81
C LEU A 341 -3.82 3.50 9.63
N SER A 342 -3.93 4.23 10.74
CA SER A 342 -3.86 5.69 10.78
C SER A 342 -2.57 6.12 11.45
N SER A 343 -1.92 7.15 10.91
CA SER A 343 -0.78 7.84 11.51
C SER A 343 -1.16 9.28 11.90
N GLY A 344 -2.46 9.53 12.08
CA GLY A 344 -3.05 10.84 12.33
C GLY A 344 -4.23 10.76 13.29
N VAL A 345 -4.92 11.88 13.50
CA VAL A 345 -6.09 11.96 14.38
C VAL A 345 -7.32 11.50 13.61
N ILE A 346 -8.07 10.55 14.18
CA ILE A 346 -9.40 10.16 13.69
C ILE A 346 -10.39 11.17 14.26
N THR A 347 -11.04 11.96 13.40
CA THR A 347 -12.13 12.87 13.80
C THR A 347 -13.40 12.46 13.05
N GLY A 348 -14.49 12.26 13.77
CA GLY A 348 -15.77 11.85 13.20
C GLY A 348 -16.88 11.87 14.25
N ASP A 349 -18.10 12.20 13.83
CA ASP A 349 -19.19 12.58 14.72
C ASP A 349 -20.05 11.39 15.25
N GLN A 350 -19.58 10.13 15.19
CA GLN A 350 -20.36 8.97 15.66
C GLN A 350 -19.54 7.82 16.28
N ILE A 351 -20.28 6.97 17.02
CA ILE A 351 -19.86 5.87 17.91
C ILE A 351 -18.73 5.01 17.33
N MET A 352 -17.60 4.95 18.06
CA MET A 352 -16.46 4.09 17.76
C MET A 352 -16.40 2.91 18.74
N THR A 353 -16.29 1.68 18.20
CA THR A 353 -15.90 0.48 18.95
C THR A 353 -14.47 0.12 18.59
N SER A 354 -13.52 0.26 19.51
CA SER A 354 -12.08 0.04 19.30
C SER A 354 -11.50 -0.86 20.39
N ASN A 355 -10.53 -1.70 20.04
CA ASN A 355 -9.74 -2.53 20.97
C ASN A 355 -8.34 -1.91 21.24
N GLY A 356 -8.20 -0.59 21.19
CA GLY A 356 -6.95 0.14 21.42
C GLY A 356 -7.17 1.48 22.12
N VAL A 357 -6.07 2.22 22.36
CA VAL A 357 -6.09 3.54 23.02
C VAL A 357 -6.68 4.59 22.05
N ILE A 358 -7.70 5.30 22.50
CA ILE A 358 -8.44 6.33 21.75
C ILE A 358 -8.07 7.70 22.31
N THR A 359 -7.79 8.68 21.43
CA THR A 359 -7.71 10.11 21.77
C THR A 359 -8.63 10.90 20.84
N GLY A 360 -9.73 11.46 21.38
CA GLY A 360 -10.70 12.28 20.64
C GLY A 360 -12.01 12.54 21.41
N ASP A 361 -12.73 13.60 21.04
CA ASP A 361 -13.99 14.02 21.66
C ASP A 361 -15.19 13.28 21.03
N GLY A 362 -15.71 12.27 21.73
CA GLY A 362 -16.89 11.51 21.31
C GLY A 362 -17.40 10.55 22.40
N ILE A 363 -18.65 10.12 22.29
CA ILE A 363 -19.27 9.17 23.25
C ILE A 363 -18.73 7.75 22.99
N ILE A 364 -18.17 7.15 24.03
CA ILE A 364 -17.50 5.85 24.01
C ILE A 364 -18.48 4.76 24.45
N PHE A 365 -18.68 3.73 23.63
CA PHE A 365 -19.29 2.46 24.05
C PHE A 365 -18.19 1.39 24.07
N LEU A 366 -17.63 1.09 25.25
CA LEU A 366 -16.54 0.11 25.41
C LEU A 366 -17.05 -1.21 26.00
N SER A 367 -16.67 -2.31 25.35
CA SER A 367 -16.45 -3.59 26.01
C SER A 367 -14.94 -3.78 26.20
N VAL A 368 -14.49 -3.66 27.45
CA VAL A 368 -13.22 -4.12 28.05
C VAL A 368 -11.88 -3.67 27.41
N SER A 369 -11.26 -2.66 28.04
CA SER A 369 -9.95 -2.75 28.76
C SER A 369 -9.05 -1.52 28.57
N ARG A 370 -8.99 -0.69 29.64
CA ARG A 370 -8.06 0.41 29.94
C ARG A 370 -8.14 1.69 29.10
N LEU A 371 -8.60 2.76 29.76
CA LEU A 371 -8.52 4.15 29.34
C LEU A 371 -7.26 4.80 29.97
N LEU A 372 -6.39 5.41 29.18
CA LEU A 372 -5.30 6.29 29.65
C LEU A 372 -5.35 7.57 28.82
N GLY A 373 -5.66 8.70 29.45
CA GLY A 373 -5.67 10.01 28.82
C GLY A 373 -5.69 11.12 29.88
N ASP A 374 -5.05 12.25 29.59
CA ASP A 374 -5.03 13.48 30.40
C ASP A 374 -6.18 14.40 29.99
N GLY A 375 -7.42 13.90 30.14
CA GLY A 375 -8.62 14.63 29.76
C GLY A 375 -9.68 14.61 30.85
N THR A 376 -10.46 15.68 30.93
CA THR A 376 -11.70 15.75 31.71
C THR A 376 -12.78 14.92 31.03
N LEU A 377 -13.30 13.90 31.72
CA LEU A 377 -14.51 13.18 31.35
C LEU A 377 -15.73 14.02 31.79
N LEU A 378 -16.52 14.50 30.83
CA LEU A 378 -17.84 15.09 31.08
C LEU A 378 -18.89 14.11 30.56
N GLU A 379 -19.53 13.36 31.46
CA GLU A 379 -20.68 12.51 31.14
C GLU A 379 -21.95 13.08 31.79
N GLU A 380 -23.06 13.14 31.04
CA GLU A 380 -24.40 13.27 31.62
C GLU A 380 -24.97 11.87 31.84
N GLY A 381 -24.65 11.27 33.00
CA GLY A 381 -25.08 9.91 33.37
C GLY A 381 -24.05 9.16 34.22
N GLY A 382 -24.47 8.05 34.83
CA GLY A 382 -23.60 7.26 35.70
C GLY A 382 -22.60 6.39 34.93
N THR A 383 -21.33 6.46 35.30
CA THR A 383 -20.26 5.61 34.78
C THR A 383 -20.26 4.25 35.48
N LEU A 384 -20.29 3.15 34.72
CA LEU A 384 -20.09 1.78 35.25
C LEU A 384 -18.70 1.28 34.83
N SER A 385 -17.81 1.15 35.81
CA SER A 385 -16.46 0.59 35.64
C SER A 385 -16.33 -0.67 36.49
N ASP A 386 -15.69 -1.72 35.94
CA ASP A 386 -15.29 -2.91 36.71
C ASP A 386 -13.88 -2.78 37.36
N GLY A 387 -13.27 -1.60 37.24
CA GLY A 387 -11.91 -1.31 37.70
C GLY A 387 -11.74 0.00 38.47
N VAL A 388 -10.51 0.24 38.94
CA VAL A 388 -10.10 1.41 39.74
C VAL A 388 -10.11 2.69 38.89
N ILE A 389 -10.81 3.73 39.37
CA ILE A 389 -10.71 5.09 38.84
C ILE A 389 -9.62 5.81 39.65
N THR A 390 -8.51 6.19 39.01
CA THR A 390 -7.49 7.07 39.60
C THR A 390 -7.37 8.34 38.78
N GLY A 391 -7.55 9.49 39.42
CA GLY A 391 -7.31 10.80 38.84
C GLY A 391 -6.95 11.80 39.92
N ASP A 392 -6.09 12.74 39.60
CA ASP A 392 -5.67 13.81 40.52
C ASP A 392 -6.72 14.94 40.48
N SER A 393 -7.95 14.71 40.99
CA SER A 393 -8.92 15.76 41.35
C SER A 393 -10.26 15.24 41.93
N VAL A 394 -11.03 16.18 42.48
CA VAL A 394 -12.32 16.06 43.17
C VAL A 394 -13.39 15.32 42.35
N ILE A 395 -14.00 14.29 42.95
CA ILE A 395 -15.23 13.66 42.47
C ILE A 395 -16.41 14.45 43.06
N THR A 396 -17.21 15.11 42.23
CA THR A 396 -18.51 15.66 42.64
C THR A 396 -19.62 14.94 41.88
N GLY A 397 -20.56 14.38 42.63
CA GLY A 397 -21.74 13.71 42.10
C GLY A 397 -22.85 13.75 43.14
N ASP A 398 -24.07 13.84 42.67
CA ASP A 398 -25.33 13.96 43.41
C ASP A 398 -25.93 12.58 43.78
N GLY A 399 -25.08 11.55 43.85
CA GLY A 399 -25.43 10.17 44.17
C GLY A 399 -24.66 9.61 45.38
N VAL A 400 -25.32 8.68 46.08
CA VAL A 400 -24.85 8.03 47.32
C VAL A 400 -23.49 7.36 47.11
N ILE A 401 -22.48 7.82 47.85
CA ILE A 401 -21.21 7.12 48.05
C ILE A 401 -21.37 6.25 49.30
N THR A 402 -21.50 4.93 49.13
CA THR A 402 -21.40 3.99 50.26
C THR A 402 -19.98 3.47 50.36
N GLY A 403 -19.23 3.99 51.32
CA GLY A 403 -17.94 3.48 51.74
C GLY A 403 -17.61 4.04 53.12
N ASP A 404 -17.39 3.16 54.08
CA ASP A 404 -17.08 3.54 55.46
C ASP A 404 -15.78 4.32 55.52
N LEU A 405 -15.87 5.63 55.76
CA LEU A 405 -14.82 6.33 56.51
C LEU A 405 -15.35 7.60 57.17
N THR A 406 -14.94 7.73 58.42
CA THR A 406 -15.26 8.72 59.44
C THR A 406 -15.15 10.16 58.94
N LEU A 407 -16.23 10.93 59.07
CA LEU A 407 -16.26 12.38 58.84
C LEU A 407 -16.22 13.10 60.20
N GLN A 408 -15.09 13.74 60.50
CA GLN A 408 -15.02 14.78 61.52
C GLN A 408 -14.94 16.12 60.79
N ALA A 409 -16.02 16.90 60.86
CA ALA A 409 -16.07 18.26 60.37
C ALA A 409 -15.59 19.21 61.46
N GLN A 410 -14.78 20.22 61.14
CA GLN A 410 -15.00 21.58 61.63
C GLN A 410 -14.52 22.67 60.64
N SER A 411 -15.50 23.50 60.29
CA SER A 411 -15.53 24.92 59.91
C SER A 411 -14.24 25.74 59.81
N ALA A 412 -14.11 26.35 58.62
CA ALA A 412 -14.10 27.79 58.31
C ALA A 412 -13.20 28.76 59.10
N SER A 413 -12.25 29.33 58.32
CA SER A 413 -11.54 30.63 58.44
C SER A 413 -10.77 30.84 59.76
N VAL A 414 -9.75 31.68 59.88
CA VAL A 414 -9.62 33.10 59.56
C VAL A 414 -8.11 33.42 59.72
N ASN A 415 -7.50 34.13 58.75
CA ASN A 415 -6.11 34.65 58.74
C ASN A 415 -5.03 33.61 58.35
N GLY A 416 -4.05 33.86 57.49
CA GLY A 416 -3.39 35.08 57.03
C GLY A 416 -1.87 34.84 57.14
N ASP A 417 -1.07 35.26 56.15
CA ASP A 417 0.41 35.28 56.25
C ASP A 417 0.84 36.35 57.30
N GLU A 418 1.99 36.37 57.99
CA GLU A 418 3.34 35.86 57.74
C GLU A 418 4.24 36.11 59.01
N THR A 419 5.46 35.53 59.04
CA THR A 419 6.68 35.94 59.80
C THR A 419 6.96 35.48 61.26
N SER A 420 8.26 35.24 61.51
CA SER A 420 8.89 34.86 62.78
C SER A 420 9.16 36.03 63.74
N SER A 421 8.12 36.79 64.09
CA SER A 421 8.07 37.38 65.44
C SER A 421 7.10 36.64 66.37
N MET A 422 6.45 35.57 65.89
CA MET A 422 5.66 34.65 66.71
C MET A 422 5.87 33.19 66.26
N PRO A 423 6.83 32.46 66.86
CA PRO A 423 7.01 31.03 66.62
C PRO A 423 5.85 30.23 67.21
N ALA A 424 5.40 29.20 66.49
CA ALA A 424 4.49 28.21 67.02
C ALA A 424 5.26 27.27 67.98
N GLU A 425 4.91 27.26 69.26
CA GLU A 425 5.39 26.27 70.22
C GLU A 425 4.44 25.06 70.28
N MET A 426 5.01 23.87 70.44
CA MET A 426 4.28 22.61 70.56
C MET A 426 3.76 22.41 71.98
N ASP A 427 2.48 22.09 72.08
CA ASP A 427 1.79 21.66 73.30
C ASP A 427 2.18 20.20 73.65
N ASP A 428 2.68 19.98 74.87
CA ASP A 428 3.30 18.73 75.33
C ASP A 428 2.34 17.80 76.11
N GLY A 429 1.03 18.03 76.03
CA GLY A 429 0.03 17.01 76.36
C GLY A 429 -0.09 16.68 77.85
N THR A 430 0.16 17.66 78.74
CA THR A 430 -0.16 17.53 80.17
C THR A 430 -1.43 18.32 80.51
N ASP A 431 -2.60 17.69 80.32
CA ASP A 431 -3.87 18.18 80.86
C ASP A 431 -3.92 17.97 82.38
N CYS A 432 -3.81 19.06 83.14
CA CYS A 432 -4.15 19.09 84.55
C CYS A 432 -5.63 19.49 84.71
N LEU A 433 -6.50 18.50 84.95
CA LEU A 433 -7.80 18.74 85.58
C LEU A 433 -7.63 18.66 87.10
N ASP A 434 -7.77 19.79 87.79
CA ASP A 434 -8.14 19.80 89.20
C ASP A 434 -9.64 19.51 89.31
N TYR A 435 -10.00 18.22 89.51
CA TYR A 435 -10.82 17.66 90.59
C TYR A 435 -11.28 16.22 90.27
#